data_AF-A0A2J8B6C3-F1
#
_entry.id   AF-A0A2J8B6C3-F1
#
_cell.length_a   1.000
_cell.length_b   1.000
_cell.length_c   1.000
_cell.angle_alpha   90.00
_cell.angle_beta   90.00
_cell.angle_gamma   90.00
#
_symmetry.space_group_name_H-M   'P 1'
#
loop_
_entity.id
_entity.type
_entity.pdbx_description
1 polymer ?
#
loop_
_entity_poly.entity_id
_entity_poly.type
_entity_poly.pdbx_seq_one_letter_code
_entity_poly.pdbx_strand_id
1 'polypeptide(L)'
;MGGTARRYTDQSGNRLAMITVSVVVVCMALVVNIKVGALRRKRAFYREKEQALVRLVEEEKQRAEALEQYRIYVQTKEYIEKTAKEKLGLVNPDEILLKPEQQ
;
A
#
# COMPACT_ATOMS: atom_id res chain seq x y z
N MET A 1 79.80 15.63 37.39
CA MET A 1 79.35 15.33 36.00
C MET A 1 78.16 14.40 36.13
N GLY A 2 76.92 14.66 35.71
CA GLY A 2 76.33 15.69 34.87
C GLY A 2 75.18 15.01 34.11
N GLY A 3 73.94 15.50 34.26
CA GLY A 3 72.82 15.22 33.36
C GLY A 3 71.65 14.40 33.93
N THR A 4 70.67 15.08 34.54
CA THR A 4 69.33 14.52 34.79
C THR A 4 68.50 14.54 33.51
N ALA A 5 68.10 13.37 33.02
CA ALA A 5 67.22 13.23 31.87
C ALA A 5 65.81 13.76 32.18
N ARG A 6 65.40 14.85 31.53
CA ARG A 6 64.01 15.31 31.49
C ARG A 6 63.22 14.46 30.48
N ARG A 7 62.35 13.57 30.98
CA ARG A 7 61.31 12.92 30.18
C ARG A 7 60.26 13.96 29.80
N TYR A 8 60.28 14.40 28.54
CA TYR A 8 59.22 15.19 27.95
C TYR A 8 58.03 14.26 27.65
N THR A 9 56.90 14.47 28.31
CA THR A 9 55.73 13.60 28.22
C THR A 9 54.95 13.86 26.94
N ASP A 10 54.90 12.88 26.06
CA ASP A 10 54.18 12.87 24.78
C ASP A 10 52.65 12.67 24.97
N GLN A 11 52.00 13.59 25.70
CA GLN A 11 50.55 13.51 25.96
C GLN A 11 49.69 14.26 24.92
N SER A 12 50.30 15.13 24.11
CA SER A 12 49.59 15.92 23.09
C SER A 12 49.25 15.09 21.84
N GLY A 13 50.08 14.12 21.44
CA GLY A 13 49.83 13.25 20.28
C GLY A 13 48.59 12.37 20.44
N ASN A 14 48.40 11.77 21.61
CA ASN A 14 47.22 10.92 21.88
C ASN A 14 45.91 11.72 21.91
N ARG A 15 45.94 12.98 22.37
CA ARG A 15 44.77 13.85 22.37
C ARG A 15 44.37 14.25 20.94
N LEU A 16 45.34 14.56 20.09
CA LEU A 16 45.09 14.88 18.68
C LEU A 16 44.51 13.67 17.93
N ALA A 17 45.06 12.47 18.14
CA ALA A 17 44.53 11.25 17.55
C ALA A 17 43.07 10.98 17.98
N MET A 18 42.74 11.15 19.26
CA MET A 18 41.36 11.01 19.75
C MET A 18 40.42 12.06 19.15
N ILE A 19 40.86 13.31 18.99
CA ILE A 19 40.06 14.37 18.36
C ILE A 19 39.73 13.99 16.91
N THR A 20 40.71 13.56 16.12
CA THR A 20 40.49 13.18 14.72
C THR A 20 39.49 12.02 14.61
N VAL A 21 39.61 10.98 15.44
CA VAL A 21 38.66 9.87 15.47
C VAL A 21 37.26 10.35 15.84
N SER A 22 37.13 11.21 16.86
CA SER A 22 35.83 11.74 17.28
C SER A 22 35.15 12.54 16.17
N VAL A 23 35.91 13.32 15.41
CA VAL A 23 35.39 14.11 14.28
C VAL A 23 34.86 13.18 13.18
N VAL A 24 35.60 12.12 12.84
CA VAL A 24 35.15 11.14 11.82
C VAL A 24 33.85 10.47 12.27
N VAL A 25 33.75 10.07 13.53
CA VAL A 25 32.53 9.44 14.09
C VAL A 25 31.35 10.40 14.06
N VAL A 26 31.54 11.67 14.41
CA VAL A 26 30.48 12.69 14.35
C VAL A 26 30.03 12.92 12.90
N CYS A 27 30.96 13.05 11.95
CA CYS A 27 30.64 13.17 10.53
C CYS A 27 29.84 11.97 10.01
N MET A 28 30.23 10.75 10.38
CA MET A 28 29.49 9.52 10.03
C MET A 28 28.08 9.54 10.63
N ALA A 29 27.94 9.94 11.90
CA ALA A 29 26.65 10.05 12.57
C ALA A 29 25.72 11.05 11.87
N LEU A 30 26.23 12.22 11.46
CA LEU A 30 25.45 13.22 10.73
C LEU A 30 24.94 12.67 9.39
N VAL A 31 25.82 12.04 8.60
CA VAL A 31 25.44 11.43 7.31
C VAL A 31 24.36 10.36 7.49
N VAL A 32 24.52 9.48 8.49
CA VAL A 32 23.54 8.44 8.78
C VAL A 32 22.19 9.05 9.18
N ASN A 33 22.18 10.08 10.03
CA ASN A 33 20.93 10.74 10.44
C ASN A 33 20.19 11.38 9.26
N ILE A 34 20.90 12.04 8.34
CA ILE A 34 20.31 12.61 7.11
C ILE A 34 19.68 11.50 6.25
N LYS A 35 20.42 10.40 6.03
CA LYS A 35 19.92 9.26 5.24
C LYS A 35 18.72 8.59 5.91
N VAL A 36 18.75 8.40 7.23
CA VAL A 36 17.62 7.84 8.00
C VAL A 36 16.38 8.71 7.85
N GLY A 37 16.51 10.04 7.91
CA GLY A 37 15.41 10.97 7.66
C GLY A 37 14.80 10.79 6.26
N ALA A 38 15.64 10.72 5.23
CA ALA A 38 15.18 10.50 3.85
C ALA A 38 14.51 9.12 3.65
N LEU A 39 15.07 8.06 4.24
CA LEU A 39 14.50 6.71 4.18
C LEU A 39 13.17 6.63 4.93
N ARG A 40 13.01 7.31 6.07
CA ARG A 40 11.75 7.37 6.81
C ARG A 40 10.64 8.02 5.99
N ARG A 41 10.95 9.12 5.28
CA ARG A 41 9.97 9.78 4.38
C ARG A 41 9.53 8.86 3.24
N LYS A 42 10.49 8.19 2.58
CA LYS A 42 10.16 7.21 1.53
C LYS A 42 9.29 6.08 2.07
N ARG A 43 9.64 5.51 3.23
CA ARG A 43 8.84 4.44 3.88
C ARG A 43 7.41 4.89 4.20
N ALA A 44 7.22 6.11 4.69
CA ALA A 44 5.88 6.65 4.96
C ALA A 44 5.03 6.75 3.69
N PHE A 45 5.61 7.31 2.62
CA PHE A 45 4.93 7.42 1.32
C PHE A 45 4.55 6.06 0.74
N TYR A 46 5.47 5.09 0.78
CA TYR A 46 5.18 3.74 0.28
C TYR A 46 4.12 3.03 1.12
N ARG A 47 4.10 3.22 2.44
CA ARG A 47 3.07 2.64 3.31
C ARG A 47 1.68 3.18 3.00
N GLU A 48 1.57 4.50 2.76
CA GLU A 48 0.29 5.11 2.38
C GLU A 48 -0.20 4.60 1.02
N LYS A 49 0.70 4.52 0.03
CA LYS A 49 0.40 3.93 -1.28
C LYS A 49 -0.04 2.48 -1.17
N GLU A 50 0.64 1.68 -0.36
CA GLU A 50 0.31 0.27 -0.14
C GLU A 50 -1.09 0.14 0.48
N GLN A 51 -1.40 0.94 1.50
CA GLN A 51 -2.73 0.95 2.10
C GLN A 51 -3.83 1.35 1.10
N ALA A 52 -3.58 2.37 0.27
CA ALA A 52 -4.52 2.77 -0.76
C ALA A 52 -4.73 1.67 -1.81
N LEU A 53 -3.65 1.03 -2.28
CA LEU A 53 -3.71 -0.06 -3.24
C LEU A 53 -4.43 -1.29 -2.68
N VAL A 54 -4.19 -1.65 -1.43
CA VAL A 54 -4.88 -2.76 -0.76
C VAL A 54 -6.38 -2.50 -0.70
N ARG A 55 -6.81 -1.27 -0.40
CA ARG A 55 -8.24 -0.91 -0.41
C ARG A 55 -8.87 -1.07 -1.79
N LEU A 56 -8.21 -0.58 -2.83
CA LEU A 56 -8.69 -0.71 -4.22
C LEU A 56 -8.80 -2.17 -4.66
N VAL A 57 -7.81 -3.00 -4.29
CA VAL A 57 -7.84 -4.43 -4.59
C VAL A 57 -9.02 -5.11 -3.88
N GLU A 58 -9.29 -4.76 -2.63
CA GLU A 58 -10.39 -5.35 -1.88
C GLU A 58 -11.75 -4.95 -2.45
N GLU A 59 -11.92 -3.68 -2.84
CA GLU A 59 -13.12 -3.18 -3.50
C GLU A 59 -13.36 -3.86 -4.86
N GLU A 60 -12.31 -3.99 -5.68
CA GLU A 60 -12.41 -4.69 -6.97
C GLU A 60 -12.71 -6.18 -6.80
N LYS A 61 -12.18 -6.84 -5.77
CA LYS A 61 -12.54 -8.23 -5.46
C LYS A 61 -14.01 -8.38 -5.09
N GLN A 62 -14.54 -7.51 -4.23
CA GLN A 62 -15.96 -7.51 -3.87
C GLN A 62 -16.84 -7.27 -5.08
N ARG A 63 -16.44 -6.34 -5.96
CA ARG A 63 -17.14 -6.08 -7.22
C ARG A 63 -17.11 -7.29 -8.14
N ALA A 64 -15.98 -7.98 -8.25
CA ALA A 64 -15.86 -9.19 -9.05
C ALA A 64 -16.78 -10.31 -8.53
N GLU A 65 -16.84 -10.50 -7.21
CA GLU A 65 -17.73 -11.48 -6.59
C GLU A 65 -19.21 -11.14 -6.83
N ALA A 66 -19.59 -9.86 -6.69
CA ALA A 66 -20.95 -9.41 -6.99
C ALA A 66 -21.33 -9.62 -8.48
N LEU A 67 -20.39 -9.40 -9.40
CA LEU A 67 -20.60 -9.68 -10.82
C LEU A 67 -20.74 -11.17 -11.11
N GLU A 68 -20.02 -12.03 -10.39
CA GLU A 68 -20.15 -13.48 -10.49
C GLU A 68 -21.52 -13.96 -10.00
N GLN A 69 -21.97 -13.46 -8.85
CA GLN A 69 -23.32 -13.74 -8.34
C GLN A 69 -24.41 -13.25 -9.30
N TYR A 70 -24.25 -12.05 -9.86
CA TYR A 70 -25.17 -11.52 -10.87
C TYR A 70 -25.18 -12.39 -12.13
N ARG A 71 -24.02 -12.85 -12.58
CA ARG A 71 -23.91 -13.78 -13.73
C ARG A 71 -24.68 -15.07 -13.49
N ILE A 72 -24.63 -15.63 -12.29
CA ILE A 72 -25.40 -16.81 -11.92
C ILE A 72 -26.90 -16.48 -11.91
N TYR A 73 -27.30 -15.36 -11.29
CA TYR A 73 -28.69 -14.94 -11.19
C TYR A 73 -29.37 -14.75 -12.55
N VAL A 74 -28.71 -14.07 -13.50
CA VAL A 74 -29.31 -13.85 -14.84
C VAL A 74 -29.44 -15.12 -15.67
N GLN A 75 -28.70 -16.18 -15.32
CA GLN A 75 -28.81 -17.49 -15.95
C GLN A 75 -29.93 -18.35 -15.36
N THR A 76 -30.57 -17.91 -14.28
CA THR A 76 -31.68 -18.64 -13.68
C THR A 76 -32.90 -18.65 -14.61
N LYS A 77 -33.65 -19.76 -14.59
CA LYS A 77 -34.87 -19.90 -15.39
C LYS A 77 -35.90 -18.81 -15.08
N GLU A 78 -36.04 -18.46 -13.80
CA GLU A 78 -36.96 -17.41 -13.34
C GLU A 78 -36.63 -16.04 -13.94
N TYR A 79 -35.34 -15.66 -13.96
CA TYR A 79 -34.93 -14.39 -14.57
C TYR A 79 -35.17 -14.39 -16.10
N ILE A 80 -34.92 -15.52 -16.76
CA ILE A 80 -35.16 -15.69 -18.20
C ILE A 80 -36.66 -15.59 -18.50
N GLU A 81 -37.50 -16.31 -17.77
CA GLU A 81 -38.96 -16.28 -17.92
C GLU A 81 -39.53 -14.90 -17.64
N LYS A 82 -39.10 -14.24 -16.56
CA LYS A 82 -39.51 -12.87 -16.23
C LYS A 82 -39.09 -11.88 -17.32
N THR A 83 -37.84 -11.95 -17.79
CA THR A 83 -37.34 -11.08 -18.86
C THR A 83 -38.06 -11.34 -20.19
N ALA A 84 -38.38 -12.60 -20.50
CA ALA A 84 -39.14 -12.99 -21.68
C ALA A 84 -40.59 -12.49 -21.63
N LYS A 85 -41.25 -12.62 -20.46
CA LYS A 85 -42.59 -12.08 -20.19
C LYS A 85 -42.61 -10.56 -20.34
N GLU A 86 -41.68 -9.85 -19.71
CA GLU A 86 -41.61 -8.38 -19.71
C GLU A 86 -41.18 -7.79 -21.06
N LYS A 87 -40.11 -8.32 -21.68
CA LYS A 87 -39.54 -7.73 -22.90
C LYS A 87 -40.16 -8.24 -24.19
N LEU A 88 -40.53 -9.52 -24.24
CA LEU A 88 -41.04 -10.17 -25.45
C LEU A 88 -42.55 -10.41 -25.38
N GLY A 89 -43.19 -10.17 -24.24
CA GLY A 89 -44.63 -10.43 -24.05
C GLY A 89 -44.98 -11.92 -24.12
N LEU A 90 -43.99 -12.80 -23.90
CA LEU A 90 -44.20 -14.24 -23.93
C LEU A 90 -44.96 -14.68 -22.69
N VAL A 91 -45.83 -15.67 -22.81
CA VAL A 91 -46.55 -16.28 -21.67
C VAL A 91 -46.41 -17.79 -21.73
N ASN A 92 -46.56 -18.46 -20.58
CA ASN A 92 -46.58 -19.91 -20.55
C ASN A 92 -47.85 -20.44 -21.27
N PRO A 93 -47.83 -21.68 -21.80
CA PRO A 93 -48.96 -22.24 -22.56
C PRO A 93 -50.31 -22.21 -21.79
N ASP A 94 -50.21 -22.23 -20.47
CA ASP A 94 -51.29 -22.28 -19.49
C ASP A 94 -51.63 -20.90 -18.88
N GLU A 95 -50.96 -19.82 -19.31
CA GLU A 95 -51.19 -18.43 -18.87
C GLU A 95 -51.75 -17.56 -20.03
N ILE A 96 -52.67 -16.63 -19.73
CA ILE A 96 -53.29 -15.73 -20.73
C ILE A 96 -52.70 -14.31 -20.58
N LEU A 97 -52.16 -13.73 -21.68
CA LEU A 97 -51.65 -12.36 -21.69
C LEU A 97 -52.79 -11.35 -21.83
N LEU A 98 -53.05 -10.55 -20.79
CA LEU A 98 -54.02 -9.45 -20.80
C LEU A 98 -53.29 -8.12 -21.01
N LYS A 99 -53.43 -7.51 -22.20
CA LYS A 99 -52.98 -6.13 -22.43
C LYS A 99 -54.13 -5.17 -22.13
N PRO A 100 -53.95 -4.17 -21.24
CA PRO A 100 -54.98 -3.15 -21.05
C PRO A 100 -55.10 -2.29 -22.32
N GLU A 101 -56.30 -2.20 -22.89
CA GLU A 101 -56.60 -1.12 -23.84
C GLU A 101 -56.57 0.20 -23.05
N GLN A 102 -55.64 1.08 -23.43
CA GLN A 102 -55.68 2.45 -22.92
C GLN A 102 -56.90 3.13 -23.54
N GLN A 103 -57.85 3.56 -22.69
CA GLN A 103 -58.90 4.51 -23.05
C GLN A 103 -58.30 5.85 -23.44
#